data_AF-A0A090WYG5-F1
#
_entry.id   AF-A0A090WYG5-F1
#
_cell.length_a   1.000
_cell.length_b   1.000
_cell.length_c   1.000
_cell.angle_alpha   90.00
_cell.angle_beta   90.00
_cell.angle_gamma   90.00
#
_symmetry.space_group_name_H-M   'P 1'
#
loop_
_entity.id
_entity.type
_entity.pdbx_description
1 polymer ?
#
loop_
_entity_poly.entity_id
_entity_poly.type
_entity_poly.pdbx_seq_one_letter_code
_entity_poly.pdbx_strand_id
1 'polypeptide(L)'
;MSQTSYSSDFLNRAKTLVLDEISNEQFGVSELAAVMNMSRSSLLRKIKKQTGLSASQFIRKVRLEEAKILLEETEFTVSEISYKVGFSNTSYFIKCFREEFGFPPGESRKQFEEYKEESDKKNDEEVLNTKPSNETASLQEPSKSFLSRHKHKIIIVIAALVIAYISFYLGSTSEDAVAISNTQKSIAVLPFKNMSADSSNLYFVNGLMEASLGNLQKIEDLRVISRTSVEKYRASKQSVVEIAKELNVKYIVEGSGQKNKNEVLLNIQLVDAITDTPIWTAQYNYELDDIFELQNTVAKKIALAVEANITPKELARIDKKPTKNIEAYDMFLQGYEISQNKTAENLQQAILYYDKAISLDPEFAMAYAQKAIAYYYLDEFKIKKKYVNELNENADKAYCMMLSLI
;
A
#
# COMPACT_ATOMS: atom_id res chain seq x y z
N MET A 1 -15.33 40.03 -18.31
CA MET A 1 -15.43 38.65 -18.85
C MET A 1 -14.03 38.14 -19.17
N SER A 2 -13.37 37.42 -18.26
CA SER A 2 -12.05 36.80 -18.54
C SER A 2 -11.51 35.82 -17.46
N GLN A 3 -12.29 35.39 -16.46
CA GLN A 3 -11.81 34.40 -15.47
C GLN A 3 -12.27 32.95 -15.74
N THR A 4 -13.30 32.73 -16.55
CA THR A 4 -13.82 31.38 -16.85
C THR A 4 -12.98 30.62 -17.88
N SER A 5 -12.34 31.31 -18.83
CA SER A 5 -11.57 30.67 -19.91
C SER A 5 -10.19 30.13 -19.48
N TYR A 6 -9.53 30.74 -18.48
CA TYR A 6 -8.24 30.27 -17.95
C TYR A 6 -8.38 29.11 -16.95
N SER A 7 -9.57 28.96 -16.35
CA SER A 7 -9.86 27.94 -15.35
C SER A 7 -10.19 26.58 -15.97
N SER A 8 -10.79 26.55 -17.17
CA SER A 8 -11.07 25.30 -17.90
C SER A 8 -9.82 24.70 -18.53
N ASP A 9 -8.91 25.53 -19.03
CA ASP A 9 -7.69 25.08 -19.70
C ASP A 9 -6.77 24.26 -18.78
N PHE A 10 -6.65 24.66 -17.51
CA PHE A 10 -5.87 23.93 -16.52
C PHE A 10 -6.41 22.52 -16.22
N LEU A 11 -7.71 22.38 -15.96
CA LEU A 11 -8.31 21.07 -15.68
C LEU A 11 -8.35 20.19 -16.92
N ASN A 12 -8.61 20.77 -18.09
CA ASN A 12 -8.57 20.04 -19.35
C ASN A 12 -7.17 19.50 -19.59
N ARG A 13 -6.13 20.32 -19.41
CA ARG A 13 -4.74 19.87 -19.50
C ARG A 13 -4.42 18.79 -18.47
N ALA A 14 -4.86 18.95 -17.22
CA ALA A 14 -4.65 17.93 -16.19
C ALA A 14 -5.36 16.60 -16.55
N LYS A 15 -6.59 16.68 -17.08
CA LYS A 15 -7.36 15.52 -17.53
C LYS A 15 -6.69 14.84 -18.72
N THR A 16 -6.26 15.59 -19.73
CA THR A 16 -5.52 15.06 -20.89
C THR A 16 -4.28 14.32 -20.46
N LEU A 17 -3.47 14.90 -19.56
CA LEU A 17 -2.26 14.24 -19.07
C LEU A 17 -2.55 12.93 -18.31
N VAL A 18 -3.69 12.86 -17.60
CA VAL A 18 -4.13 11.61 -16.96
C VAL A 18 -4.62 10.58 -18.00
N LEU A 19 -5.28 11.03 -19.07
CA LEU A 19 -5.75 10.18 -20.17
C LEU A 19 -4.59 9.65 -21.04
N ASP A 20 -3.54 10.44 -21.25
CA ASP A 20 -2.34 10.01 -21.97
C ASP A 20 -1.61 8.88 -21.23
N GLU A 21 -1.70 8.88 -19.90
CA GLU A 21 -1.09 7.90 -19.00
C GLU A 21 -2.15 7.00 -18.34
N ILE A 22 -3.27 6.76 -19.03
CA ILE A 22 -4.45 6.13 -18.42
C ILE A 22 -4.19 4.70 -17.95
N SER A 23 -3.39 3.93 -18.68
CA SER A 23 -3.04 2.55 -18.34
C SER A 23 -1.89 2.43 -17.33
N ASN A 24 -1.21 3.54 -17.05
CA ASN A 24 -0.05 3.57 -16.17
C ASN A 24 -0.49 3.63 -14.70
N GLU A 25 -0.48 2.48 -14.01
CA GLU A 25 -0.85 2.40 -12.59
C GLU A 25 0.00 3.28 -11.67
N GLN A 26 1.26 3.56 -12.04
CA GLN A 26 2.19 4.38 -11.26
C GLN A 26 1.98 5.89 -11.48
N PHE A 27 1.16 6.29 -12.46
CA PHE A 27 0.84 7.70 -12.70
C PHE A 27 -0.11 8.25 -11.62
N GLY A 28 0.46 8.91 -10.61
CA GLY A 28 -0.25 9.47 -9.47
C GLY A 28 -0.07 10.98 -9.31
N VAL A 29 -0.24 11.45 -8.07
CA VAL A 29 -0.20 12.90 -7.77
C VAL A 29 1.19 13.51 -7.98
N SER A 30 2.26 12.74 -7.77
CA SER A 30 3.63 13.23 -7.95
C SER A 30 3.96 13.42 -9.43
N GLU A 31 3.57 12.44 -10.24
CA GLU A 31 3.81 12.34 -11.67
C GLU A 31 3.00 13.43 -12.38
N LEU A 32 1.71 13.56 -12.05
CA LEU A 32 0.88 14.66 -12.56
C LEU A 32 1.47 16.03 -12.17
N ALA A 33 1.96 16.20 -10.94
CA ALA A 33 2.57 17.46 -10.52
C ALA A 33 3.84 17.79 -11.32
N ALA A 34 4.69 16.79 -11.54
CA ALA A 34 5.92 16.91 -12.32
C ALA A 34 5.62 17.31 -13.77
N VAL A 35 4.70 16.60 -14.45
CA VAL A 35 4.35 16.90 -15.86
C VAL A 35 3.61 18.24 -15.99
N MET A 36 2.87 18.65 -14.96
CA MET A 36 2.25 19.97 -14.89
C MET A 36 3.21 21.10 -14.47
N ASN A 37 4.51 20.80 -14.27
CA ASN A 37 5.55 21.76 -13.86
C ASN A 37 5.16 22.56 -12.61
N MET A 38 4.63 21.87 -11.59
CA MET A 38 4.24 22.50 -10.33
C MET A 38 4.50 21.61 -9.12
N SER A 39 4.63 22.23 -7.95
CA SER A 39 4.73 21.47 -6.70
C SER A 39 3.41 20.76 -6.38
N ARG A 40 3.48 19.62 -5.67
CA ARG A 40 2.30 18.83 -5.24
C ARG A 40 1.28 19.68 -4.48
N SER A 41 1.75 20.58 -3.63
CA SER A 41 0.90 21.50 -2.85
C SER A 41 0.19 22.53 -3.74
N SER A 42 0.84 23.01 -4.80
CA SER A 42 0.22 23.94 -5.76
C SER A 42 -0.82 23.24 -6.63
N LEU A 43 -0.51 22.03 -7.12
CA LEU A 43 -1.43 21.17 -7.86
C LEU A 43 -2.69 20.89 -7.04
N LEU A 44 -2.52 20.41 -5.81
CA LEU A 44 -3.63 20.10 -4.90
C LEU A 44 -4.52 21.32 -4.66
N ARG A 45 -3.93 22.48 -4.37
CA ARG A 45 -4.68 23.71 -4.13
C ARG A 45 -5.47 24.16 -5.36
N LYS A 46 -4.91 24.06 -6.56
CA LYS A 46 -5.59 24.42 -7.81
C LYS A 46 -6.75 23.48 -8.13
N ILE A 47 -6.51 22.16 -8.07
CA ILE A 47 -7.56 21.15 -8.29
C ILE A 47 -8.69 21.34 -7.27
N LYS A 48 -8.36 21.39 -5.97
CA LYS A 48 -9.36 21.53 -4.91
C LYS A 48 -10.19 22.81 -5.02
N LYS A 49 -9.58 23.92 -5.47
CA LYS A 49 -10.30 25.19 -5.68
C LYS A 49 -11.34 25.11 -6.79
N GLN A 50 -11.13 24.27 -7.81
CA GLN A 50 -11.98 24.21 -9.00
C GLN A 50 -12.94 23.02 -9.01
N THR A 51 -12.59 21.90 -8.38
CA THR A 51 -13.39 20.66 -8.39
C THR A 51 -13.92 20.28 -7.00
N GLY A 52 -13.40 20.87 -5.92
CA GLY A 52 -13.64 20.42 -4.55
C GLY A 52 -12.90 19.12 -4.17
N LEU A 53 -12.23 18.47 -5.13
CA LEU A 53 -11.55 17.18 -4.95
C LEU A 53 -10.07 17.36 -4.57
N SER A 54 -9.50 16.35 -3.91
CA SER A 54 -8.03 16.20 -3.87
C SER A 54 -7.47 15.79 -5.23
N ALA A 55 -6.16 15.97 -5.43
CA ALA A 55 -5.50 15.57 -6.69
C ALA A 55 -5.61 14.06 -6.96
N SER A 56 -5.54 13.21 -5.94
CA SER A 56 -5.72 11.76 -6.09
C SER A 56 -7.16 11.38 -6.44
N GLN A 57 -8.15 12.04 -5.82
CA GLN A 57 -9.56 11.87 -6.17
C GLN A 57 -9.85 12.32 -7.60
N PHE A 58 -9.23 13.41 -8.05
CA PHE A 58 -9.35 13.88 -9.43
C PHE A 58 -8.82 12.86 -10.43
N ILE A 59 -7.60 12.34 -10.23
CA ILE A 59 -7.01 11.31 -11.11
C ILE A 59 -7.90 10.07 -11.15
N ARG A 60 -8.36 9.61 -9.98
CA ARG A 60 -9.25 8.45 -9.87
C ARG A 60 -10.56 8.69 -10.61
N LYS A 61 -11.16 9.87 -10.49
CA LYS A 61 -12.41 10.23 -11.17
C LYS A 61 -12.24 10.18 -12.69
N VAL A 62 -11.15 10.75 -13.22
CA VAL A 62 -10.84 10.69 -14.67
C VAL A 62 -10.71 9.23 -15.14
N ARG A 63 -10.01 8.38 -14.38
CA ARG A 63 -9.90 6.94 -14.70
C ARG A 63 -11.24 6.21 -14.70
N LEU A 64 -12.11 6.53 -13.75
CA LEU A 64 -13.44 5.92 -13.65
C LEU A 64 -14.37 6.39 -14.79
N GLU A 65 -14.30 7.67 -15.17
CA GLU A 65 -15.02 8.22 -16.33
C GLU A 65 -14.63 7.48 -17.62
N GLU A 66 -13.32 7.30 -17.86
CA GLU A 66 -12.84 6.55 -19.03
C GLU A 66 -13.24 5.07 -18.97
N ALA A 67 -13.17 4.46 -17.78
CA ALA A 67 -13.58 3.08 -17.60
C ALA A 67 -15.06 2.87 -17.93
N LYS A 68 -15.91 3.85 -17.59
CA LYS A 68 -17.33 3.82 -17.93
C LYS A 68 -17.53 3.82 -19.44
N ILE A 69 -16.83 4.68 -20.17
CA ILE A 69 -16.87 4.74 -21.65
C ILE A 69 -16.47 3.38 -22.23
N LEU A 70 -15.35 2.80 -21.77
CA LEU A 70 -14.89 1.50 -22.25
C LEU A 70 -15.87 0.36 -21.95
N LEU A 71 -16.57 0.39 -20.80
CA LEU A 71 -17.58 -0.61 -20.44
C LEU A 71 -18.83 -0.52 -21.34
N GLU A 72 -19.16 0.67 -21.82
CA GLU A 72 -20.30 0.94 -22.69
C GLU A 72 -19.99 0.61 -24.16
N GLU A 73 -18.78 0.94 -24.63
CA GLU A 73 -18.41 0.88 -26.05
C GLU A 73 -17.66 -0.40 -26.47
N THR A 74 -17.10 -1.15 -25.51
CA THR A 74 -16.28 -2.35 -25.81
C THR A 74 -16.82 -3.61 -25.14
N GLU A 75 -16.38 -4.78 -25.61
CA GLU A 75 -16.70 -6.08 -25.02
C GLU A 75 -15.67 -6.56 -23.98
N PHE A 76 -14.73 -5.70 -23.56
CA PHE A 76 -13.74 -6.08 -22.54
C PHE A 76 -14.41 -6.43 -21.21
N THR A 77 -13.82 -7.38 -20.50
CA THR A 77 -14.26 -7.75 -19.16
C THR A 77 -13.97 -6.62 -18.16
N VAL A 78 -14.74 -6.58 -17.06
CA VAL A 78 -14.51 -5.64 -15.95
C VAL A 78 -13.06 -5.68 -15.45
N SER A 79 -12.46 -6.87 -15.44
CA SER A 79 -11.06 -7.08 -15.06
C SER A 79 -10.11 -6.39 -16.03
N GLU A 80 -10.25 -6.64 -17.33
CA GLU A 80 -9.40 -6.04 -18.37
C GLU A 80 -9.51 -4.51 -18.41
N ILE A 81 -10.73 -3.98 -18.27
CA ILE A 81 -10.96 -2.53 -18.23
C ILE A 81 -10.30 -1.92 -17.00
N SER A 82 -10.38 -2.58 -15.84
CA SER A 82 -9.71 -2.09 -14.63
C SER A 82 -8.20 -1.90 -14.83
N TYR A 83 -7.52 -2.84 -15.48
CA TYR A 83 -6.10 -2.70 -15.80
C TYR A 83 -5.84 -1.67 -16.90
N LYS A 84 -6.70 -1.61 -17.94
CA LYS A 84 -6.57 -0.62 -19.03
C LYS A 84 -6.69 0.81 -18.56
N VAL A 85 -7.45 1.06 -17.50
CA VAL A 85 -7.60 2.39 -16.90
C VAL A 85 -6.69 2.62 -15.68
N GLY A 86 -5.65 1.80 -15.53
CA GLY A 86 -4.58 2.04 -14.57
C GLY A 86 -4.96 1.70 -13.12
N PHE A 87 -5.94 0.83 -12.89
CA PHE A 87 -6.15 0.19 -11.59
C PHE A 87 -5.39 -1.14 -11.54
N SER A 88 -4.61 -1.34 -10.49
CA SER A 88 -3.86 -2.58 -10.24
C SER A 88 -4.70 -3.68 -9.57
N ASN A 89 -5.93 -3.35 -9.15
CA ASN A 89 -6.82 -4.26 -8.43
C ASN A 89 -8.28 -4.06 -8.86
N THR A 90 -8.87 -5.09 -9.48
CA THR A 90 -10.25 -5.08 -9.97
C THR A 90 -11.30 -4.92 -8.87
N SER A 91 -11.09 -5.49 -7.68
CA SER A 91 -12.02 -5.33 -6.54
C SER A 91 -12.06 -3.89 -6.03
N TYR A 92 -10.90 -3.24 -5.96
CA TYR A 92 -10.81 -1.81 -5.60
C TYR A 92 -11.44 -0.93 -6.69
N PHE A 93 -11.20 -1.25 -7.98
CA PHE A 93 -11.88 -0.60 -9.10
C PHE A 93 -13.41 -0.69 -8.99
N ILE A 94 -13.97 -1.89 -8.76
CA ILE A 94 -15.42 -2.10 -8.61
C ILE A 94 -15.98 -1.25 -7.45
N LYS A 95 -15.27 -1.21 -6.31
CA LYS A 95 -15.67 -0.39 -5.16
C LYS A 95 -15.71 1.09 -5.53
N CYS A 96 -14.64 1.62 -6.11
CA CYS A 96 -14.58 3.04 -6.50
C CYS A 96 -15.59 3.40 -7.60
N PHE A 97 -15.84 2.49 -8.54
CA PHE A 97 -16.84 2.69 -9.59
C PHE A 97 -18.26 2.77 -9.00
N ARG A 98 -18.60 1.90 -8.05
CA ARG A 98 -19.88 1.97 -7.32
C ARG A 98 -20.02 3.25 -6.50
N GLU A 99 -18.95 3.68 -5.84
CA GLU A 99 -18.95 4.94 -5.08
C GLU A 99 -19.17 6.17 -5.97
N GLU A 100 -18.67 6.16 -7.21
CA GLU A 100 -18.79 7.29 -8.13
C GLU A 100 -20.11 7.29 -8.93
N PHE A 101 -20.57 6.13 -9.40
CA PHE A 101 -21.72 6.02 -10.31
C PHE A 101 -22.97 5.41 -9.70
N GLY A 102 -22.89 4.82 -8.51
CA GLY A 102 -24.03 4.24 -7.78
C GLY A 102 -24.39 2.80 -8.16
N PHE A 103 -23.71 2.20 -9.15
CA PHE A 103 -23.95 0.83 -9.65
C PHE A 103 -22.64 0.11 -10.00
N PRO A 104 -22.61 -1.24 -10.11
CA PRO A 104 -21.39 -1.97 -10.45
C PRO A 104 -21.00 -1.84 -11.94
N PRO A 105 -19.69 -1.92 -12.28
CA PRO A 105 -19.21 -1.87 -13.67
C PRO A 105 -19.91 -2.82 -14.65
N GLY A 106 -20.29 -4.02 -14.20
CA GLY A 106 -20.96 -5.01 -15.06
C GLY A 106 -22.37 -4.62 -15.51
N GLU A 107 -22.98 -3.61 -14.86
CA GLU A 107 -24.30 -3.09 -15.19
C GLU A 107 -24.24 -1.84 -16.08
N SER A 108 -23.04 -1.32 -16.41
CA SER A 108 -22.86 -0.11 -17.22
C SER A 108 -23.55 -0.18 -18.58
N ARG A 109 -23.46 -1.32 -19.29
CA ARG A 109 -24.09 -1.48 -20.61
C ARG A 109 -25.62 -1.44 -20.52
N LYS A 110 -26.19 -2.08 -19.50
CA LYS A 110 -27.65 -2.03 -19.23
C LYS A 110 -28.08 -0.62 -18.87
N GLN A 111 -27.32 0.07 -18.03
CA GLN A 111 -27.61 1.45 -17.65
C GLN A 111 -27.51 2.41 -18.85
N PHE A 112 -26.56 2.19 -19.76
CA PHE A 112 -26.43 2.95 -21.00
C PHE A 112 -27.59 2.66 -21.97
N GLU A 113 -27.99 1.40 -22.12
CA GLU A 113 -29.16 1.00 -22.91
C GLU A 113 -30.47 1.59 -22.34
N GLU A 114 -30.68 1.57 -21.02
CA GLU A 114 -31.84 2.20 -20.37
C GLU A 114 -31.83 3.74 -20.54
N TYR A 115 -30.66 4.38 -20.42
CA TYR A 115 -30.53 5.82 -20.64
C TYR A 115 -30.74 6.19 -22.12
N LYS A 116 -30.31 5.31 -23.03
CA LYS A 116 -30.51 5.45 -24.47
C LYS A 116 -31.98 5.25 -24.85
N GLU A 117 -32.66 4.26 -24.27
CA GLU A 117 -34.10 4.04 -24.42
C GLU A 117 -34.95 5.17 -23.81
N GLU A 118 -34.53 5.78 -22.70
CA GLU A 118 -35.18 6.98 -22.15
C GLU A 118 -34.90 8.25 -22.97
N SER A 119 -33.72 8.34 -23.61
CA SER A 119 -33.38 9.43 -24.53
C SER A 119 -34.04 9.28 -25.90
N ASP A 120 -34.23 8.05 -26.38
CA ASP A 120 -34.90 7.70 -27.63
C ASP A 120 -36.43 7.84 -27.48
N LYS A 121 -37.00 7.53 -26.30
CA LYS A 121 -38.40 7.87 -25.95
C LYS A 121 -38.68 9.38 -25.87
N LYS A 122 -37.64 10.22 -25.85
CA LYS A 122 -37.75 11.69 -25.94
C LYS A 122 -37.54 12.24 -27.36
N ASN A 123 -37.12 11.40 -28.31
CA ASN A 123 -36.79 11.81 -29.68
C ASN A 123 -37.67 11.16 -30.76
N ASP A 124 -38.72 10.43 -30.40
CA ASP A 124 -39.77 9.99 -31.35
C ASP A 124 -40.77 11.13 -31.68
N GLU A 125 -40.25 12.21 -32.25
CA GLU A 125 -40.92 13.03 -33.28
C GLU A 125 -39.89 13.29 -34.39
N GLU A 126 -39.55 12.25 -35.18
CA GLU A 126 -39.40 12.27 -36.65
C GLU A 126 -38.75 10.96 -37.16
N VAL A 127 -39.57 9.91 -37.16
CA VAL A 127 -39.98 9.16 -38.35
C VAL A 127 -38.99 9.07 -39.53
N LEU A 128 -38.49 7.83 -39.70
CA LEU A 128 -38.34 7.04 -40.94
C LEU A 128 -37.22 7.48 -41.93
N ASN A 129 -36.45 6.59 -42.58
CA ASN A 129 -36.80 5.24 -42.97
C ASN A 129 -35.58 4.41 -43.45
N THR A 130 -35.77 3.10 -43.40
CA THR A 130 -35.21 2.03 -44.28
C THR A 130 -33.74 1.61 -44.19
N LYS A 131 -33.55 0.49 -43.46
CA LYS A 131 -32.71 -0.69 -43.81
C LYS A 131 -33.12 -1.28 -45.18
N PRO A 132 -32.49 -2.37 -45.69
CA PRO A 132 -31.14 -2.92 -45.47
C PRO A 132 -30.46 -3.34 -46.81
N SER A 133 -29.26 -3.92 -46.70
CA SER A 133 -28.85 -5.22 -47.30
C SER A 133 -27.54 -5.23 -48.08
N ASN A 134 -26.75 -6.25 -47.75
CA ASN A 134 -25.50 -6.71 -48.33
C ASN A 134 -25.50 -6.75 -49.86
N GLU A 135 -24.35 -6.47 -50.49
CA GLU A 135 -23.64 -7.43 -51.36
C GLU A 135 -22.33 -6.85 -51.91
N THR A 136 -21.38 -7.76 -52.09
CA THR A 136 -20.04 -7.68 -52.69
C THR A 136 -19.93 -6.89 -54.00
N ALA A 137 -18.86 -6.10 -54.14
CA ALA A 137 -18.12 -5.99 -55.40
C ALA A 137 -16.73 -5.38 -55.19
N SER A 138 -15.73 -6.07 -55.74
CA SER A 138 -14.36 -5.64 -55.90
C SER A 138 -14.16 -4.63 -57.04
N LEU A 139 -13.03 -3.91 -56.95
CA LEU A 139 -12.15 -3.37 -58.01
C LEU A 139 -12.10 -1.84 -58.22
N GLN A 140 -10.82 -1.41 -58.23
CA GLN A 140 -10.16 -0.29 -58.92
C GLN A 140 -9.83 0.99 -58.13
N GLU A 141 -8.52 1.26 -58.11
CA GLU A 141 -7.81 2.45 -57.62
C GLU A 141 -8.28 3.75 -58.30
N PRO A 142 -7.89 4.91 -57.73
CA PRO A 142 -7.03 5.77 -58.56
C PRO A 142 -5.85 6.45 -57.85
N SER A 143 -4.74 6.43 -58.60
CA SER A 143 -3.81 7.51 -58.92
C SER A 143 -2.96 8.15 -57.80
N LYS A 144 -1.67 7.80 -57.86
CA LYS A 144 -0.53 8.59 -57.37
C LYS A 144 -0.31 9.81 -58.27
N SER A 145 -0.15 11.00 -57.67
CA SER A 145 0.71 12.07 -58.21
C SER A 145 0.73 13.31 -57.30
N PHE A 146 1.63 13.34 -56.32
CA PHE A 146 2.45 14.51 -55.96
C PHE A 146 3.51 14.05 -54.93
N LEU A 147 4.66 14.73 -54.82
CA LEU A 147 5.79 14.40 -53.92
C LEU A 147 6.85 13.44 -54.47
N SER A 148 7.44 13.81 -55.61
CA SER A 148 8.77 13.34 -56.01
C SER A 148 9.69 14.54 -56.22
N ARG A 149 10.21 15.12 -55.12
CA ARG A 149 11.40 15.99 -55.13
C ARG A 149 12.17 16.03 -53.80
N HIS A 150 11.70 15.36 -52.75
CA HIS A 150 12.32 15.43 -51.41
C HIS A 150 12.64 14.06 -50.76
N LYS A 151 12.55 12.94 -51.50
CA LYS A 151 12.75 11.59 -50.95
C LYS A 151 14.09 11.40 -50.24
N HIS A 152 15.18 11.93 -50.79
CA HIS A 152 16.51 11.82 -50.17
C HIS A 152 16.66 12.68 -48.91
N LYS A 153 16.00 13.85 -48.83
CA LYS A 153 16.03 14.69 -47.62
C LYS A 153 15.22 14.08 -46.48
N ILE A 154 14.09 13.44 -46.81
CA ILE A 154 13.27 12.71 -45.83
C ILE A 154 14.02 11.50 -45.27
N ILE A 155 14.73 10.75 -46.12
CA ILE A 155 15.53 9.59 -45.68
C ILE A 155 16.66 10.02 -44.72
N ILE A 156 17.35 11.14 -44.98
CA ILE A 156 18.42 11.64 -44.10
C ILE A 156 17.88 12.07 -42.74
N VAL A 157 16.74 12.75 -42.70
CA VAL A 157 16.09 13.15 -41.44
C VAL A 157 15.64 11.93 -40.64
N ILE A 158 15.06 10.92 -41.30
CA ILE A 158 14.66 9.67 -40.65
C ILE A 158 15.88 8.93 -40.10
N ALA A 159 16.98 8.84 -40.86
CA ALA A 159 18.21 8.20 -40.39
C ALA A 159 18.82 8.93 -39.18
N ALA A 160 18.81 10.26 -39.17
CA ALA A 160 19.28 11.06 -38.03
C ALA A 160 18.40 10.87 -36.79
N LEU A 161 17.07 10.78 -36.97
CA LEU A 161 16.14 10.49 -35.88
C LEU A 161 16.29 9.07 -35.33
N VAL A 162 16.57 8.08 -36.19
CA VAL A 162 16.85 6.70 -35.77
C VAL A 162 18.18 6.63 -35.00
N ILE A 163 19.22 7.34 -35.44
CA ILE A 163 20.50 7.40 -34.72
C ILE A 163 20.34 8.13 -33.38
N ALA A 164 19.56 9.21 -33.32
CA ALA A 164 19.26 9.90 -32.07
C ALA A 164 18.42 9.02 -31.12
N TYR A 165 17.46 8.27 -31.68
CA TYR A 165 16.65 7.30 -30.93
C TYR A 165 17.50 6.15 -30.37
N ILE A 166 18.39 5.58 -31.18
CA ILE A 166 19.33 4.54 -30.76
C ILE A 166 20.33 5.09 -29.74
N SER A 167 20.83 6.33 -29.91
CA SER A 167 21.74 6.96 -28.94
C SER A 167 21.05 7.29 -27.62
N PHE A 168 19.76 7.60 -27.64
CA PHE A 168 18.93 7.81 -26.45
C PHE A 168 18.67 6.48 -25.71
N TYR A 169 18.49 5.39 -26.45
CA TYR A 169 18.31 4.05 -25.88
C TYR A 169 19.61 3.35 -25.47
N LEU A 170 20.75 3.62 -26.14
CA LEU A 170 22.08 3.12 -25.72
C LEU A 170 22.74 4.02 -24.67
N GLY A 171 22.32 5.28 -24.54
CA GLY A 171 22.86 6.25 -23.59
C GLY A 171 22.14 6.33 -22.25
N SER A 172 21.11 5.50 -22.02
CA SER A 172 20.27 5.50 -20.81
C SER A 172 20.46 4.28 -19.90
N THR A 173 21.64 3.64 -19.93
CA THR A 173 22.10 2.76 -18.85
C THR A 173 23.11 3.49 -17.98
N SER A 174 22.69 4.61 -17.38
CA SER A 174 23.23 5.00 -16.08
C SER A 174 22.23 4.51 -15.06
N GLU A 175 22.51 3.33 -14.52
CA GLU A 175 21.86 2.85 -13.32
C GLU A 175 22.03 3.92 -12.23
N ASP A 176 20.96 4.66 -11.94
CA ASP A 176 20.73 5.13 -10.57
C ASP A 176 20.41 3.89 -9.72
N ALA A 177 21.42 3.03 -9.58
CA ALA A 177 21.50 2.09 -8.49
C ALA A 177 21.60 2.98 -7.25
N VAL A 178 20.47 3.13 -6.54
CA VAL A 178 20.50 3.45 -5.12
C VAL A 178 21.37 2.38 -4.50
N ALA A 179 22.66 2.66 -4.38
CA ALA A 179 23.61 1.77 -3.76
C ALA A 179 23.14 1.62 -2.32
N ILE A 180 22.49 0.49 -2.01
CA ILE A 180 22.29 0.06 -0.64
C ILE A 180 23.68 0.15 -0.02
N SER A 181 23.86 1.05 0.93
CA SER A 181 25.14 1.23 1.59
C SER A 181 25.51 -0.12 2.19
N ASN A 182 26.44 -0.83 1.54
CA ASN A 182 26.76 -2.24 1.85
C ASN A 182 27.41 -2.40 3.24
N THR A 183 27.58 -1.29 3.98
CA THR A 183 28.19 -1.24 5.29
C THR A 183 27.18 -1.19 6.44
N GLN A 184 25.91 -0.80 6.21
CA GLN A 184 24.93 -0.71 7.31
C GLN A 184 24.06 -1.97 7.38
N LYS A 185 24.20 -2.73 8.47
CA LYS A 185 23.29 -3.83 8.83
C LYS A 185 21.89 -3.26 8.99
N SER A 186 21.01 -3.59 8.06
CA SER A 186 19.67 -3.04 7.99
C SER A 186 18.68 -4.12 7.61
N ILE A 187 17.55 -4.13 8.32
CA ILE A 187 16.58 -5.21 8.25
C ILE A 187 15.15 -4.67 8.22
N ALA A 188 14.29 -5.30 7.44
CA ALA A 188 12.86 -5.13 7.55
C ALA A 188 12.20 -6.48 7.85
N VAL A 189 11.26 -6.48 8.79
CA VAL A 189 10.42 -7.64 9.08
C VAL A 189 9.11 -7.45 8.35
N LEU A 190 8.82 -8.25 7.33
CA LEU A 190 7.57 -8.14 6.59
C LEU A 190 6.39 -8.66 7.41
N PRO A 191 5.17 -8.20 7.12
CA PRO A 191 3.97 -8.74 7.76
C PRO A 191 3.90 -10.26 7.59
N PHE A 192 3.81 -10.99 8.71
CA PHE A 192 3.74 -12.45 8.66
C PHE A 192 2.42 -12.92 8.05
N LYS A 193 2.49 -13.99 7.26
CA LYS A 193 1.32 -14.63 6.66
C LYS A 193 0.59 -15.45 7.72
N ASN A 194 -0.72 -15.26 7.87
CA ASN A 194 -1.54 -16.13 8.71
C ASN A 194 -1.86 -17.41 7.93
N MET A 195 -1.38 -18.55 8.43
CA MET A 195 -1.67 -19.89 7.89
C MET A 195 -2.70 -20.65 8.73
N SER A 196 -3.27 -20.03 9.75
CA SER A 196 -4.38 -20.59 10.51
C SER A 196 -5.64 -20.68 9.64
N ALA A 197 -6.42 -21.75 9.81
CA ALA A 197 -7.75 -21.86 9.20
C ALA A 197 -8.72 -20.80 9.77
N ASP A 198 -8.51 -20.40 11.02
CA ASP A 198 -9.27 -19.36 11.70
C ASP A 198 -8.59 -17.98 11.52
N SER A 199 -9.29 -17.06 10.86
CA SER A 199 -8.83 -15.69 10.67
C SER A 199 -8.84 -14.88 11.96
N SER A 200 -9.55 -15.33 13.00
CA SER A 200 -9.56 -14.70 14.32
C SER A 200 -8.18 -14.67 14.97
N ASN A 201 -7.25 -15.56 14.56
CA ASN A 201 -5.89 -15.62 15.09
C ASN A 201 -4.90 -14.65 14.40
N LEU A 202 -5.37 -13.78 13.50
CA LEU A 202 -4.47 -12.83 12.82
C LEU A 202 -3.73 -11.90 13.80
N TYR A 203 -4.39 -11.45 14.87
CA TYR A 203 -3.75 -10.61 15.90
C TYR A 203 -2.54 -11.32 16.53
N PHE A 204 -2.62 -12.65 16.69
CA PHE A 204 -1.56 -13.43 17.30
C PHE A 204 -0.34 -13.53 16.39
N VAL A 205 -0.56 -13.81 15.11
CA VAL A 205 0.50 -13.86 14.09
C VAL A 205 1.17 -12.49 13.94
N ASN A 206 0.38 -11.41 13.96
CA ASN A 206 0.91 -10.05 13.99
C ASN A 206 1.67 -9.76 15.29
N GLY A 207 1.25 -10.32 16.42
CA GLY A 207 1.97 -10.26 17.70
C GLY A 207 3.36 -10.91 17.64
N LEU A 208 3.50 -12.05 16.97
CA LEU A 208 4.80 -12.70 16.74
C LEU A 208 5.74 -11.83 15.88
N MET A 209 5.19 -11.21 14.84
CA MET A 209 5.92 -10.28 13.99
C MET A 209 6.36 -9.04 14.79
N GLU A 210 5.48 -8.45 15.58
CA GLU A 210 5.77 -7.29 16.43
C GLU A 210 6.83 -7.62 17.49
N ALA A 211 6.74 -8.79 18.14
CA ALA A 211 7.73 -9.23 19.12
C ALA A 211 9.12 -9.42 18.48
N SER A 212 9.16 -10.00 17.27
CA SER A 212 10.41 -10.14 16.50
C SER A 212 11.00 -8.78 16.17
N LEU A 213 10.17 -7.86 15.66
CA LEU A 213 10.55 -6.48 15.36
C LEU A 213 11.10 -5.76 16.60
N GLY A 214 10.36 -5.79 17.70
CA GLY A 214 10.71 -5.13 18.96
C GLY A 214 11.98 -5.70 19.59
N ASN A 215 12.22 -7.00 19.48
CA ASN A 215 13.47 -7.61 19.97
C ASN A 215 14.67 -7.22 19.10
N LEU A 216 14.51 -7.17 17.76
CA LEU A 216 15.57 -6.71 16.86
C LEU A 216 15.89 -5.22 17.05
N GLN A 217 14.89 -4.38 17.35
CA GLN A 217 15.08 -2.95 17.65
C GLN A 217 15.91 -2.68 18.91
N LYS A 218 16.07 -3.66 19.80
CA LYS A 218 16.92 -3.54 20.99
C LYS A 218 18.41 -3.59 20.66
N ILE A 219 18.79 -4.00 19.45
CA ILE A 219 20.16 -4.18 18.98
C ILE A 219 20.61 -2.92 18.25
N GLU A 220 21.53 -2.17 18.84
CA GLU A 220 21.97 -0.86 18.34
C GLU A 220 22.80 -0.98 17.03
N ASP A 221 23.48 -2.11 16.83
CA ASP A 221 24.23 -2.42 15.61
C ASP A 221 23.33 -2.79 14.41
N LEU A 222 22.00 -2.73 14.55
CA LEU A 222 21.03 -3.12 13.53
C LEU A 222 19.99 -2.02 13.28
N ARG A 223 19.95 -1.48 12.05
CA ARG A 223 18.87 -0.56 11.65
C ARG A 223 17.62 -1.34 11.27
N VAL A 224 16.57 -1.22 12.07
CA VAL A 224 15.30 -1.91 11.85
C VAL A 224 14.23 -0.96 11.29
N ILE A 225 13.57 -1.36 10.20
CA ILE A 225 12.46 -0.59 9.61
C ILE A 225 11.18 -0.72 10.46
N SER A 226 10.44 0.37 10.63
CA SER A 226 9.20 0.37 11.43
C SER A 226 8.08 -0.47 10.81
N ARG A 227 7.21 -1.02 11.66
CA ARG A 227 6.01 -1.76 11.24
C ARG A 227 5.15 -0.98 10.24
N THR A 228 4.91 0.30 10.50
CA THR A 228 4.08 1.16 9.64
C THR A 228 4.61 1.28 8.21
N SER A 229 5.94 1.26 8.03
CA SER A 229 6.57 1.34 6.71
C SER A 229 6.46 0.04 5.91
N VAL A 230 6.44 -1.12 6.60
CA VAL A 230 6.36 -2.44 5.97
C VAL A 230 4.93 -2.95 5.80
N GLU A 231 3.96 -2.39 6.53
CA GLU A 231 2.56 -2.87 6.55
C GLU A 231 1.93 -2.86 5.15
N LYS A 232 2.32 -1.92 4.29
CA LYS A 232 1.86 -1.84 2.88
C LYS A 232 2.23 -3.08 2.04
N TYR A 233 3.19 -3.89 2.47
CA TYR A 233 3.62 -5.09 1.74
C TYR A 233 2.84 -6.36 2.10
N ARG A 234 1.88 -6.33 3.04
CA ARG A 234 1.14 -7.53 3.51
C ARG A 234 0.51 -8.37 2.39
N ALA A 235 0.07 -7.73 1.31
CA ALA A 235 -0.51 -8.37 0.13
C ALA A 235 0.21 -7.95 -1.16
N SER A 236 1.46 -7.48 -1.05
CA SER A 236 2.23 -7.08 -2.22
C SER A 236 2.63 -8.32 -3.03
N LYS A 237 2.70 -8.14 -4.35
CA LYS A 237 3.26 -9.12 -5.29
C LYS A 237 4.71 -8.79 -5.66
N GLN A 238 5.26 -7.71 -5.11
CA GLN A 238 6.65 -7.33 -5.32
C GLN A 238 7.58 -8.42 -4.79
N SER A 239 8.70 -8.59 -5.48
CA SER A 239 9.79 -9.44 -5.03
C SER A 239 10.48 -8.86 -3.79
N VAL A 240 11.16 -9.73 -3.03
CA VAL A 240 11.95 -9.34 -1.85
C VAL A 240 12.99 -8.27 -2.20
N VAL A 241 13.63 -8.39 -3.38
CA VAL A 241 14.61 -7.45 -3.90
C VAL A 241 14.02 -6.05 -4.12
N GLU A 242 12.84 -5.96 -4.74
CA GLU A 242 12.15 -4.69 -4.98
C GLU A 242 11.75 -4.01 -3.66
N ILE A 243 11.21 -4.79 -2.72
CA ILE A 243 10.82 -4.29 -1.39
C ILE A 243 12.05 -3.78 -0.64
N ALA A 244 13.14 -4.54 -0.66
CA ALA A 244 14.38 -4.16 0.01
C ALA A 244 15.01 -2.90 -0.58
N LYS A 245 14.95 -2.73 -1.91
CA LYS A 245 15.38 -1.51 -2.60
C LYS A 245 14.55 -0.30 -2.18
N GLU A 246 13.22 -0.45 -2.13
CA GLU A 246 12.32 0.65 -1.73
C GLU A 246 12.51 1.04 -0.26
N LEU A 247 12.70 0.06 0.62
CA LEU A 247 12.97 0.28 2.05
C LEU A 247 14.43 0.65 2.35
N ASN A 248 15.31 0.58 1.34
CA ASN A 248 16.75 0.71 1.46
C ASN A 248 17.29 -0.18 2.60
N VAL A 249 17.07 -1.49 2.53
CA VAL A 249 17.57 -2.47 3.51
C VAL A 249 18.35 -3.58 2.85
N LYS A 250 19.31 -4.17 3.58
CA LYS A 250 20.07 -5.33 3.12
C LYS A 250 19.34 -6.65 3.35
N TYR A 251 18.67 -6.77 4.50
CA TYR A 251 18.04 -8.01 4.93
C TYR A 251 16.51 -7.88 5.02
N ILE A 252 15.81 -8.94 4.63
CA ILE A 252 14.36 -9.06 4.77
C ILE A 252 14.05 -10.31 5.59
N VAL A 253 13.17 -10.16 6.58
CA VAL A 253 12.58 -11.29 7.31
C VAL A 253 11.18 -11.53 6.77
N GLU A 254 10.96 -12.72 6.25
CA GLU A 254 9.65 -13.24 5.90
C GLU A 254 9.21 -14.26 6.96
N GLY A 255 7.91 -14.35 7.20
CA GLY A 255 7.40 -15.35 8.13
C GLY A 255 5.95 -15.70 7.90
N SER A 256 5.55 -16.83 8.47
CA SER A 256 4.17 -17.25 8.58
C SER A 256 3.90 -17.89 9.93
N GLY A 257 2.71 -17.67 10.45
CA GLY A 257 2.30 -18.17 11.75
C GLY A 257 0.98 -18.92 11.67
N GLN A 258 0.83 -19.92 12.52
CA GLN A 258 -0.43 -20.60 12.79
C GLN A 258 -0.58 -20.82 14.29
N LYS A 259 -1.75 -20.49 14.83
CA LYS A 259 -2.14 -20.83 16.21
C LYS A 259 -3.23 -21.88 16.17
N ASN A 260 -3.02 -23.00 16.85
CA ASN A 260 -4.01 -24.05 17.01
C ASN A 260 -4.16 -24.40 18.48
N LYS A 261 -5.23 -23.91 19.13
CA LYS A 261 -5.46 -24.07 20.57
C LYS A 261 -4.22 -23.67 21.38
N ASN A 262 -3.43 -24.65 21.82
CA ASN A 262 -2.23 -24.46 22.64
C ASN A 262 -0.90 -24.57 21.88
N GLU A 263 -0.94 -24.76 20.56
CA GLU A 263 0.26 -24.94 19.74
C GLU A 263 0.44 -23.77 18.77
N VAL A 264 1.70 -23.42 18.53
CA VAL A 264 2.13 -22.36 17.62
C VAL A 264 3.12 -22.94 16.62
N LEU A 265 2.77 -22.83 15.34
CA LEU A 265 3.69 -23.09 14.24
C LEU A 265 4.18 -21.76 13.68
N LEU A 266 5.49 -21.53 13.71
CA LEU A 266 6.13 -20.36 13.13
C LEU A 266 7.14 -20.81 12.07
N ASN A 267 6.94 -20.39 10.83
CA ASN A 267 7.95 -20.47 9.78
C ASN A 267 8.57 -19.09 9.63
N ILE A 268 9.88 -19.02 9.53
CA ILE A 268 10.60 -17.78 9.37
C ILE A 268 11.80 -17.97 8.47
N GLN A 269 12.08 -16.96 7.66
CA GLN A 269 13.17 -16.93 6.71
C GLN A 269 13.81 -15.55 6.71
N LEU A 270 15.13 -15.53 6.67
CA LEU A 270 15.96 -14.34 6.51
C LEU A 270 16.60 -14.39 5.13
N VAL A 271 16.38 -13.34 4.35
CA VAL A 271 16.86 -13.20 2.98
C VAL A 271 17.86 -12.05 2.92
N ASP A 272 19.03 -12.29 2.32
CA ASP A 272 19.90 -11.23 1.85
C ASP A 272 19.34 -10.74 0.50
N ALA A 273 18.80 -9.53 0.51
CA ALA A 273 18.10 -8.97 -0.65
C ALA A 273 19.03 -8.40 -1.73
N ILE A 274 20.34 -8.31 -1.45
CA ILE A 274 21.35 -7.93 -2.46
C ILE A 274 21.61 -9.13 -3.37
N THR A 275 21.67 -10.33 -2.79
CA THR A 275 21.95 -11.57 -3.51
C THR A 275 20.69 -12.38 -3.83
N ASP A 276 19.53 -11.98 -3.31
CA ASP A 276 18.27 -12.73 -3.34
C ASP A 276 18.42 -14.17 -2.80
N THR A 277 19.26 -14.33 -1.77
CA THR A 277 19.55 -15.64 -1.18
C THR A 277 18.94 -15.77 0.22
N PRO A 278 18.21 -16.86 0.51
CA PRO A 278 17.87 -17.24 1.87
C PRO A 278 19.14 -17.61 2.63
N ILE A 279 19.53 -16.80 3.62
CA ILE A 279 20.72 -17.06 4.44
C ILE A 279 20.38 -17.84 5.72
N TRP A 280 19.11 -17.85 6.12
CA TRP A 280 18.62 -18.67 7.22
C TRP A 280 17.12 -18.94 7.09
N THR A 281 16.70 -20.17 7.39
CA THR A 281 15.30 -20.59 7.45
C THR A 281 15.10 -21.48 8.66
N ALA A 282 13.99 -21.31 9.37
CA ALA A 282 13.62 -22.16 10.49
C ALA A 282 12.10 -22.37 10.56
N GLN A 283 11.72 -23.53 11.07
CA GLN A 283 10.37 -23.87 11.44
C GLN A 283 10.35 -24.25 12.91
N TYR A 284 9.43 -23.66 13.66
CA TYR A 284 9.27 -23.87 15.08
C TYR A 284 7.87 -24.36 15.38
N ASN A 285 7.77 -25.40 16.20
CA ASN A 285 6.52 -25.86 16.80
C ASN A 285 6.68 -25.77 18.32
N TYR A 286 5.93 -24.86 18.94
CA TYR A 286 6.03 -24.53 20.37
C TYR A 286 4.65 -24.59 21.01
N GLU A 287 4.62 -24.94 22.29
CA GLU A 287 3.44 -24.69 23.13
C GLU A 287 3.31 -23.18 23.40
N LEU A 288 2.07 -22.71 23.59
CA LEU A 288 1.82 -21.29 23.89
C LEU A 288 2.55 -20.82 25.17
N ASP A 289 2.80 -21.74 26.10
CA ASP A 289 3.47 -21.41 27.36
C ASP A 289 4.94 -20.97 27.16
N ASP A 290 5.55 -21.43 26.07
CA ASP A 290 6.95 -21.15 25.72
C ASP A 290 7.08 -20.02 24.67
N ILE A 291 5.99 -19.28 24.40
CA ILE A 291 5.94 -18.28 23.33
C ILE A 291 7.00 -17.19 23.46
N PHE A 292 7.33 -16.76 24.68
CA PHE A 292 8.36 -15.75 24.91
C PHE A 292 9.76 -16.28 24.62
N GLU A 293 10.01 -17.56 24.91
CA GLU A 293 11.28 -18.20 24.57
C GLU A 293 11.46 -18.32 23.06
N LEU A 294 10.38 -18.68 22.34
CA LEU A 294 10.36 -18.67 20.88
C LEU A 294 10.71 -17.28 20.32
N GLN A 295 10.04 -16.23 20.78
CA GLN A 295 10.28 -14.85 20.33
C GLN A 295 11.73 -14.40 20.56
N ASN A 296 12.30 -14.74 21.71
CA ASN A 296 13.68 -14.38 22.07
C ASN A 296 14.69 -15.17 21.24
N THR A 297 14.45 -16.48 21.06
CA THR A 297 15.28 -17.35 20.23
C THR A 297 15.33 -16.88 18.78
N VAL A 298 14.19 -16.53 18.21
CA VAL A 298 14.08 -16.03 16.84
C VAL A 298 14.93 -14.76 16.65
N ALA A 299 14.79 -13.77 17.53
CA ALA A 299 15.54 -12.52 17.42
C ALA A 299 17.05 -12.74 17.53
N LYS A 300 17.51 -13.58 18.46
CA LYS A 300 18.93 -13.93 18.61
C LYS A 300 19.47 -14.65 17.37
N LYS A 301 18.71 -15.59 16.81
CA LYS A 301 19.12 -16.33 15.59
C LYS A 301 19.23 -15.41 14.38
N ILE A 302 18.26 -14.51 14.18
CA ILE A 302 18.32 -13.50 13.12
C ILE A 302 19.54 -12.60 13.32
N ALA A 303 19.74 -12.07 14.53
CA ALA A 303 20.85 -11.18 14.82
C ALA A 303 22.23 -11.84 14.59
N LEU A 304 22.38 -13.12 14.97
CA LEU A 304 23.57 -13.91 14.67
C LEU A 304 23.75 -14.13 13.16
N ALA A 305 22.67 -14.42 12.43
CA ALA A 305 22.73 -14.67 10.98
C ALA A 305 23.07 -13.42 10.16
N VAL A 306 22.73 -12.22 10.64
CA VAL A 306 23.16 -10.96 10.03
C VAL A 306 24.49 -10.44 10.60
N GLU A 307 25.14 -11.25 11.44
CA GLU A 307 26.40 -10.93 12.13
C GLU A 307 26.33 -9.64 12.96
N ALA A 308 25.17 -9.28 13.51
CA ALA A 308 25.01 -8.11 14.36
C ALA A 308 25.78 -8.29 15.67
N ASN A 309 26.48 -7.23 16.10
CA ASN A 309 27.10 -7.20 17.42
C ASN A 309 26.03 -7.00 18.48
N ILE A 310 25.90 -7.95 19.40
CA ILE A 310 24.95 -7.88 20.52
C ILE A 310 25.74 -7.79 21.82
N THR A 311 25.58 -6.69 22.54
CA THR A 311 26.15 -6.50 23.86
C THR A 311 25.41 -7.33 24.92
N PRO A 312 26.05 -7.68 26.05
CA PRO A 312 25.36 -8.39 27.14
C PRO A 312 24.11 -7.66 27.66
N LYS A 313 24.13 -6.32 27.66
CA LYS A 313 22.98 -5.50 28.08
C LYS A 313 21.82 -5.65 27.10
N GLU A 314 22.08 -5.63 25.80
CA GLU A 314 21.06 -5.85 24.77
C GLU A 314 20.47 -7.26 24.85
N LEU A 315 21.32 -8.25 25.06
CA LEU A 315 20.90 -9.64 25.24
C LEU A 315 19.95 -9.80 26.44
N ALA A 316 20.28 -9.18 27.58
CA ALA A 316 19.40 -9.15 28.74
C ALA A 316 18.06 -8.45 28.46
N ARG A 317 18.06 -7.36 27.67
CA ARG A 317 16.81 -6.70 27.23
C ARG A 317 15.97 -7.59 26.32
N ILE A 318 16.61 -8.39 25.45
CA ILE A 318 15.91 -9.35 24.58
C ILE A 318 15.31 -10.48 25.43
N ASP A 319 16.06 -11.02 26.39
CA ASP A 319 15.61 -12.15 27.23
C ASP A 319 14.50 -11.82 28.23
N LYS A 320 14.27 -10.54 28.47
CA LYS A 320 13.22 -10.08 29.36
C LYS A 320 11.84 -10.42 28.81
N LYS A 321 11.11 -11.27 29.55
CA LYS A 321 9.72 -11.61 29.25
C LYS A 321 8.81 -10.38 29.47
N PRO A 322 7.81 -10.16 28.60
CA PRO A 322 6.91 -9.01 28.68
C PRO A 322 5.94 -9.08 29.88
N THR A 323 5.53 -10.29 30.24
CA THR A 323 4.62 -10.63 31.34
C THR A 323 4.88 -12.08 31.75
N LYS A 324 4.46 -12.45 32.96
CA LYS A 324 4.45 -13.85 33.43
C LYS A 324 3.12 -14.57 33.15
N ASN A 325 2.11 -13.85 32.65
CA ASN A 325 0.77 -14.36 32.42
C ASN A 325 0.43 -14.33 30.91
N ILE A 326 0.27 -15.51 30.31
CA ILE A 326 0.02 -15.67 28.87
C ILE A 326 -1.39 -15.18 28.49
N GLU A 327 -2.38 -15.34 29.37
CA GLU A 327 -3.72 -14.80 29.14
C GLU A 327 -3.70 -13.26 29.14
N ALA A 328 -2.90 -12.66 30.01
CA ALA A 328 -2.67 -11.21 30.00
C ALA A 328 -2.03 -10.77 28.68
N TYR A 329 -1.06 -11.54 28.20
CA TYR A 329 -0.40 -11.29 26.91
C TYR A 329 -1.37 -11.40 25.73
N ASP A 330 -2.24 -12.42 25.71
CA ASP A 330 -3.24 -12.62 24.67
C ASP A 330 -4.23 -11.44 24.61
N MET A 331 -4.75 -11.00 25.77
CA MET A 331 -5.59 -9.80 25.87
C MET A 331 -4.86 -8.57 25.35
N PHE A 332 -3.58 -8.39 25.72
CA PHE A 332 -2.76 -7.30 25.23
C PHE A 332 -2.61 -7.31 23.70
N LEU A 333 -2.32 -8.45 23.09
CA LEU A 333 -2.17 -8.56 21.63
C LEU A 333 -3.47 -8.22 20.89
N GLN A 334 -4.63 -8.64 21.42
CA GLN A 334 -5.93 -8.29 20.85
C GLN A 334 -6.17 -6.77 20.90
N GLY A 335 -5.90 -6.13 22.04
CA GLY A 335 -5.98 -4.68 22.18
C GLY A 335 -5.02 -3.95 21.23
N TYR A 336 -3.78 -4.44 21.15
CA TYR A 336 -2.74 -3.87 20.31
C TYR A 336 -3.11 -3.89 18.82
N GLU A 337 -3.64 -5.00 18.32
CA GLU A 337 -4.05 -5.13 16.93
C GLU A 337 -5.23 -4.21 16.59
N ILE A 338 -6.26 -4.16 17.44
CA ILE A 338 -7.43 -3.29 17.23
C ILE A 338 -7.00 -1.82 17.21
N SER A 339 -6.05 -1.44 18.07
CA SER A 339 -5.56 -0.06 18.18
C SER A 339 -4.79 0.44 16.96
N GLN A 340 -4.33 -0.44 16.06
CA GLN A 340 -3.54 -0.05 14.87
C GLN A 340 -4.29 0.90 13.93
N ASN A 341 -5.62 0.76 13.82
CA ASN A 341 -6.45 1.62 12.98
C ASN A 341 -6.80 2.97 13.64
N LYS A 342 -6.39 3.21 14.90
CA LYS A 342 -6.49 4.48 15.66
C LYS A 342 -7.83 5.24 15.57
N THR A 343 -8.93 4.58 15.23
CA THR A 343 -10.26 5.18 15.29
C THR A 343 -10.69 5.31 16.75
N ALA A 344 -11.54 6.29 17.07
CA ALA A 344 -11.96 6.51 18.45
C ALA A 344 -12.66 5.28 19.06
N GLU A 345 -13.45 4.56 18.25
CA GLU A 345 -14.11 3.31 18.63
C GLU A 345 -13.09 2.19 18.92
N ASN A 346 -12.15 1.97 18.00
CA ASN A 346 -11.12 0.94 18.17
C ASN A 346 -10.23 1.23 19.38
N LEU A 347 -9.85 2.48 19.60
CA LEU A 347 -9.05 2.86 20.76
C LEU A 347 -9.79 2.61 22.08
N GLN A 348 -11.10 2.91 22.14
CA GLN A 348 -11.92 2.59 23.31
C GLN A 348 -12.02 1.08 23.54
N GLN A 349 -12.22 0.30 22.47
CA GLN A 349 -12.24 -1.15 22.58
C GLN A 349 -10.88 -1.72 23.00
N ALA A 350 -9.78 -1.19 22.48
CA ALA A 350 -8.43 -1.58 22.85
C ALA A 350 -8.15 -1.34 24.33
N ILE A 351 -8.63 -0.21 24.88
CA ILE A 351 -8.52 0.09 26.32
C ILE A 351 -9.17 -1.01 27.17
N LEU A 352 -10.33 -1.55 26.78
CA LEU A 352 -10.97 -2.65 27.51
C LEU A 352 -10.12 -3.92 27.52
N TYR A 353 -9.40 -4.20 26.43
CA TYR A 353 -8.46 -5.32 26.37
C TYR A 353 -7.22 -5.08 27.23
N TYR A 354 -6.67 -3.86 27.22
CA TYR A 354 -5.56 -3.51 28.10
C TYR A 354 -5.97 -3.56 29.58
N ASP A 355 -7.18 -3.16 29.94
CA ASP A 355 -7.72 -3.29 31.30
C ASP A 355 -7.81 -4.75 31.75
N LYS A 356 -8.26 -5.64 30.87
CA LYS A 356 -8.24 -7.09 31.15
C LYS A 356 -6.82 -7.60 31.34
N ALA A 357 -5.89 -7.23 30.46
CA ALA A 357 -4.47 -7.60 30.59
C ALA A 357 -3.87 -7.14 31.92
N ILE A 358 -4.14 -5.88 32.31
CA ILE A 358 -3.70 -5.31 33.58
C ILE A 358 -4.35 -6.01 34.78
N SER A 359 -5.61 -6.42 34.69
CA SER A 359 -6.27 -7.15 35.77
C SER A 359 -5.70 -8.55 35.99
N LEU A 360 -5.18 -9.18 34.91
CA LEU A 360 -4.57 -10.49 34.93
C LEU A 360 -3.08 -10.44 35.35
N ASP A 361 -2.39 -9.35 35.02
CA ASP A 361 -1.03 -9.07 35.46
C ASP A 361 -0.85 -7.55 35.73
N PRO A 362 -0.97 -7.13 37.01
CA PRO A 362 -0.78 -5.74 37.40
C PRO A 362 0.66 -5.21 37.23
N GLU A 363 1.66 -6.07 36.98
CA GLU A 363 3.04 -5.65 36.70
C GLU A 363 3.31 -5.52 35.18
N PHE A 364 2.29 -5.71 34.34
CA PHE A 364 2.44 -5.72 32.89
C PHE A 364 2.61 -4.30 32.29
N ALA A 365 3.83 -3.79 32.37
CA ALA A 365 4.20 -2.43 31.98
C ALA A 365 3.75 -2.02 30.56
N MET A 366 3.81 -2.94 29.59
CA MET A 366 3.41 -2.63 28.21
C MET A 366 1.91 -2.41 28.04
N ALA A 367 1.07 -3.09 28.81
CA ALA A 367 -0.37 -2.85 28.77
C ALA A 367 -0.71 -1.44 29.27
N TYR A 368 -0.06 -0.98 30.34
CA TYR A 368 -0.14 0.40 30.80
C TYR A 368 0.35 1.40 29.74
N ALA A 369 1.50 1.14 29.13
CA ALA A 369 2.05 2.02 28.09
C ALA A 369 1.10 2.17 26.89
N GLN A 370 0.56 1.06 26.38
CA GLN A 370 -0.36 1.10 25.23
C GLN A 370 -1.72 1.71 25.59
N LYS A 371 -2.19 1.53 26.84
CA LYS A 371 -3.38 2.22 27.34
C LYS A 371 -3.18 3.73 27.39
N ALA A 372 -2.02 4.21 27.84
CA ALA A 372 -1.67 5.63 27.82
C ALA A 372 -1.63 6.19 26.38
N ILE A 373 -1.02 5.46 25.45
CA ILE A 373 -0.98 5.81 24.03
C ILE A 373 -2.39 5.87 23.43
N ALA A 374 -3.29 4.96 23.81
CA ALA A 374 -4.67 5.00 23.35
C ALA A 374 -5.41 6.27 23.83
N TYR A 375 -5.22 6.66 25.09
CA TYR A 375 -5.76 7.92 25.61
C TYR A 375 -5.19 9.14 24.90
N TYR A 376 -3.88 9.14 24.59
CA TYR A 376 -3.24 10.19 23.80
C TYR A 376 -3.95 10.38 22.45
N TYR A 377 -4.14 9.30 21.69
CA TYR A 377 -4.77 9.37 20.38
C TYR A 377 -6.26 9.73 20.44
N LEU A 378 -6.98 9.33 21.50
CA LEU A 378 -8.36 9.75 21.73
C LEU A 378 -8.51 11.26 21.93
N ASP A 379 -7.44 11.94 22.32
CA ASP A 379 -7.42 13.36 22.60
C ASP A 379 -6.65 14.19 21.56
N GLU A 380 -5.80 13.58 20.72
CA GLU A 380 -4.88 14.26 19.77
C GLU A 380 -5.55 15.43 19.03
N PHE A 381 -6.71 15.18 18.41
CA PHE A 381 -7.46 16.15 17.60
C PHE A 381 -8.54 16.94 18.36
N LYS A 382 -8.63 16.82 19.68
CA LYS A 382 -9.63 17.54 20.50
C LYS A 382 -9.08 18.85 21.06
N ILE A 383 -9.92 19.89 21.00
CA ILE A 383 -9.64 21.21 21.59
C ILE A 383 -9.59 21.12 23.13
N LYS A 384 -10.54 20.41 23.74
CA LYS A 384 -10.55 20.13 25.19
C LYS A 384 -10.14 18.68 25.42
N LYS A 385 -8.99 18.50 26.07
CA LYS A 385 -8.45 17.20 26.44
C LYS A 385 -9.28 16.61 27.59
N LYS A 386 -9.69 15.34 27.46
CA LYS A 386 -10.53 14.63 28.43
C LYS A 386 -9.72 13.61 29.25
N TYR A 387 -8.67 13.04 28.67
CA TYR A 387 -7.99 11.84 29.19
C TYR A 387 -6.56 12.11 29.67
N VAL A 388 -6.23 13.36 30.01
CA VAL A 388 -4.87 13.74 30.43
C VAL A 388 -4.45 13.01 31.72
N ASN A 389 -5.37 12.86 32.66
CA ASN A 389 -5.08 12.21 33.94
C ASN A 389 -4.83 10.72 33.73
N GLU A 390 -5.70 10.05 32.99
CA GLU A 390 -5.58 8.63 32.68
C GLU A 390 -4.32 8.36 31.84
N LEU A 391 -4.00 9.22 30.88
CA LEU A 391 -2.74 9.14 30.13
C LEU A 391 -1.54 9.18 31.08
N ASN A 392 -1.44 10.20 31.94
CA ASN A 392 -0.30 10.37 32.84
C ASN A 392 -0.19 9.23 33.84
N GLU A 393 -1.30 8.82 34.47
CA GLU A 393 -1.29 7.73 35.44
C GLU A 393 -0.80 6.41 34.83
N ASN A 394 -1.26 6.07 33.62
CA ASN A 394 -0.82 4.85 32.95
C ASN A 394 0.63 4.97 32.44
N ALA A 395 1.06 6.16 31.99
CA ALA A 395 2.45 6.39 31.58
C ALA A 395 3.42 6.27 32.76
N ASP A 396 3.07 6.84 33.92
CA ASP A 396 3.89 6.77 35.14
C ASP A 396 4.01 5.33 35.65
N LYS A 397 2.91 4.58 35.68
CA LYS A 397 2.94 3.15 36.05
C LYS A 397 3.84 2.35 35.11
N ALA A 398 3.69 2.54 33.80
CA ALA A 398 4.53 1.87 32.81
C ALA A 398 6.02 2.21 33.01
N TYR A 399 6.35 3.47 33.26
CA TYR A 399 7.72 3.93 33.50
C TYR A 399 8.33 3.32 34.76
N CYS A 400 7.60 3.37 35.89
CA CYS A 400 8.05 2.80 37.16
C CYS A 400 8.32 1.30 37.04
N MET A 401 7.42 0.55 36.39
CA MET A 401 7.59 -0.89 36.18
C MET A 401 8.75 -1.21 35.23
N MET A 402 8.99 -0.38 34.22
CA MET A 402 10.13 -0.56 33.33
C MET A 402 11.46 -0.31 34.05
N LEU A 403 11.52 0.66 34.96
CA LEU A 403 12.70 0.97 35.78
C LEU A 403 12.98 -0.11 36.84
N SER A 404 11.95 -0.68 37.48
CA SER A 404 12.13 -1.76 38.47
C SER A 404 12.67 -3.07 37.87
N LEU A 405 12.82 -3.10 36.55
CA LEU A 405 13.27 -4.25 35.78
C LEU A 405 14.61 -3.96 35.04
N ILE A 406 15.30 -2.87 35.39
CA ILE A 406 16.68 -2.53 35.01
C ILE A 406 17.52 -2.60 36.28
#